data_AF-A0A519HFD0-F1
#
_entry.id   AF-A0A519HFD0-F1
#
_cell.length_a   1.000
_cell.length_b   1.000
_cell.length_c   1.000
_cell.angle_alpha   90.00
_cell.angle_beta   90.00
_cell.angle_gamma   90.00
#
_symmetry.space_group_name_H-M   'P 1'
#
loop_
_entity.id
_entity.type
_entity.pdbx_description
1 polymer ?
#
loop_
_entity_poly.entity_id
_entity_poly.type
_entity_poly.pdbx_seq_one_letter_code
_entity_poly.pdbx_strand_id
1 'polypeptide(L)'
;MKTLITLVTALLMSLPALAAEPPHRVEPPNWWVGMRDTSLQLMLHGPGIADAKATLAPYPGVTLKGSHRAASANYLFVDLDIGSTAQ
;
A
#
# COMPACT_ATOMS: atom_id res chain seq x y z
N MET A 1 6.28 -5.86 50.04
CA MET A 1 6.16 -6.96 49.05
C MET A 1 4.87 -6.84 48.23
N LYS A 2 3.69 -6.69 48.85
CA LYS A 2 2.39 -6.53 48.14
C LYS A 2 2.37 -5.35 47.15
N THR A 3 2.86 -4.19 47.57
CA THR A 3 2.92 -2.97 46.72
C THR A 3 3.84 -3.11 45.50
N LEU A 4 4.94 -3.86 45.64
CA LEU A 4 5.86 -4.14 44.53
C LEU A 4 5.20 -5.05 43.48
N ILE A 5 4.42 -6.05 43.93
CA ILE A 5 3.66 -6.93 43.04
C ILE A 5 2.59 -6.11 42.29
N THR A 6 1.87 -5.22 42.96
CA THR A 6 0.86 -4.37 42.32
C THR A 6 1.45 -3.44 41.25
N LEU A 7 2.65 -2.90 41.49
CA LEU A 7 3.33 -2.03 40.53
C LEU A 7 3.78 -2.79 39.28
N VAL A 8 4.27 -4.02 39.45
CA VAL A 8 4.69 -4.89 38.33
C VAL A 8 3.48 -5.32 37.51
N THR A 9 2.35 -5.68 38.12
CA THR A 9 1.14 -6.07 37.38
C THR A 9 0.55 -4.91 36.58
N ALA A 10 0.57 -3.68 37.11
CA ALA A 10 0.13 -2.49 36.39
C ALA A 10 1.03 -2.18 35.19
N LEU A 11 2.34 -2.39 35.32
CA LEU A 11 3.30 -2.19 34.22
C LEU A 11 3.11 -3.22 33.10
N LEU A 12 2.81 -4.48 33.43
CA LEU A 12 2.54 -5.53 32.42
C LEU A 12 1.27 -5.27 31.59
N MET A 13 0.27 -4.55 32.10
CA MET A 13 -0.94 -4.20 31.34
C MET A 13 -0.77 -3.00 30.40
N SER A 14 0.36 -2.29 30.48
CA SER A 14 0.63 -1.10 29.66
C SER A 14 1.40 -1.40 28.38
N LEU A 15 1.76 -2.66 28.12
CA LEU A 15 2.40 -3.02 26.85
C LEU A 15 1.38 -2.85 25.71
N PRO A 16 1.65 -1.98 24.72
CA PRO A 16 0.81 -1.92 23.54
C PRO A 16 0.85 -3.28 22.85
N ALA A 17 -0.32 -3.81 22.50
CA ALA A 17 -0.40 -4.97 21.64
C ALA A 17 0.28 -4.61 20.30
N LEU A 18 1.30 -5.37 19.90
CA LEU A 18 1.83 -5.31 18.55
C LEU A 18 0.73 -5.84 17.62
N ALA A 19 -0.20 -4.98 17.22
CA ALA A 19 -1.14 -5.29 16.16
C ALA A 19 -0.33 -5.38 14.87
N ALA A 20 -0.43 -6.50 14.17
CA ALA A 20 0.11 -6.61 12.83
C ALA A 20 -0.58 -5.57 11.94
N GLU A 21 0.18 -4.71 11.27
CA GLU A 21 -0.41 -3.79 10.30
C GLU A 21 -1.14 -4.60 9.22
N PRO A 22 -2.36 -4.19 8.83
CA PRO A 22 -3.06 -4.83 7.72
C PRO A 22 -2.14 -4.89 6.50
N PRO A 23 -2.04 -6.05 5.83
CA PRO A 23 -1.12 -6.19 4.70
C PRO A 23 -1.50 -5.20 3.60
N HIS A 24 -0.50 -4.51 3.06
CA HIS A 24 -0.66 -3.75 1.83
C HIS A 24 -1.03 -4.73 0.70
N ARG A 25 -2.08 -4.39 -0.04
CA ARG A 25 -2.56 -5.18 -1.18
C ARG A 25 -2.50 -4.34 -2.45
N VAL A 26 -2.16 -5.00 -3.55
CA VAL A 26 -2.12 -4.41 -4.89
C VAL A 26 -2.96 -5.31 -5.80
N GLU A 27 -3.90 -4.71 -6.51
CA GLU A 27 -4.77 -5.39 -7.45
C GLU A 27 -4.78 -4.67 -8.82
N PRO A 28 -4.57 -5.39 -9.93
CA PRO A 28 -4.03 -6.74 -10.00
C PRO A 28 -2.57 -6.80 -9.47
N PRO A 29 -2.13 -7.94 -8.88
CA PRO A 29 -0.79 -8.06 -8.31
C PRO A 29 0.32 -8.14 -9.37
N ASN A 30 -0.04 -8.49 -10.60
CA ASN A 30 0.85 -8.59 -11.75
C ASN A 30 0.07 -8.26 -13.03
N TRP A 31 0.78 -7.92 -14.09
CA TRP A 31 0.20 -7.64 -15.40
C TRP A 31 1.08 -8.16 -16.53
N TRP A 32 0.57 -8.08 -17.76
CA TRP A 32 1.27 -8.55 -18.95
C TRP A 32 1.62 -7.40 -19.89
N VAL A 33 2.76 -7.52 -20.55
CA VAL A 33 3.12 -6.70 -21.71
C VAL A 33 2.39 -7.18 -22.96
N GLY A 34 2.29 -6.33 -23.98
CA GLY A 34 1.69 -6.68 -25.27
C GLY A 34 0.15 -6.78 -25.26
N MET A 35 -0.50 -6.30 -24.20
CA MET A 35 -1.95 -6.16 -24.16
C MET A 35 -2.42 -5.15 -25.23
N ARG A 36 -3.58 -5.41 -25.84
CA ARG A 36 -4.18 -4.50 -26.82
C ARG A 36 -4.52 -3.14 -26.20
N ASP A 37 -5.04 -3.16 -24.98
CA ASP A 37 -5.22 -1.96 -24.17
C ASP A 37 -3.96 -1.76 -23.32
N THR A 38 -3.32 -0.61 -23.49
CA THR A 38 -2.08 -0.25 -22.79
C THR A 38 -2.37 0.34 -21.41
N SER A 39 -3.61 0.73 -21.13
CA SER A 39 -3.98 1.31 -19.85
C SER A 39 -4.09 0.24 -18.76
N LEU A 40 -3.50 0.51 -17.61
CA LEU A 40 -3.63 -0.31 -16.41
C LEU A 40 -3.88 0.58 -15.21
N GLN A 41 -4.95 0.28 -14.47
CA GLN A 41 -5.20 0.88 -13.17
C GLN A 41 -4.91 -0.15 -12.07
N LEU A 42 -4.03 0.22 -11.15
CA LEU A 42 -3.77 -0.55 -9.94
C LEU A 42 -4.61 0.04 -8.81
N MET A 43 -5.28 -0.83 -8.06
CA MET A 43 -5.91 -0.53 -6.78
C MET A 43 -4.97 -0.94 -5.65
N LEU A 44 -4.45 0.05 -4.92
CA LEU A 44 -3.65 -0.15 -3.73
C LEU A 44 -4.53 -0.01 -2.50
N HIS A 45 -4.41 -0.95 -1.58
CA HIS A 45 -5.08 -0.93 -0.29
C HIS A 45 -4.06 -1.01 0.84
N GLY A 46 -4.21 -0.14 1.83
CA GLY A 46 -3.40 -0.14 3.05
C GLY A 46 -3.72 1.05 3.94
N PRO A 47 -3.41 1.00 5.26
CA PRO A 47 -3.70 2.10 6.18
C PRO A 47 -3.10 3.43 5.70
N GLY A 48 -3.93 4.47 5.53
CA GLY A 48 -3.50 5.83 5.18
C GLY A 48 -2.86 6.01 3.79
N ILE A 49 -2.91 5.00 2.93
CA ILE A 49 -2.18 5.01 1.65
C ILE A 49 -2.67 6.09 0.66
N ALA A 50 -3.87 6.64 0.87
CA ALA A 50 -4.42 7.70 0.02
C ALA A 50 -3.59 9.00 0.03
N ASP A 51 -2.77 9.23 1.07
CA ASP A 51 -1.87 10.38 1.17
C ASP A 51 -0.47 10.12 0.57
N ALA A 52 -0.19 8.91 0.10
CA ALA A 52 1.08 8.56 -0.49
C ALA A 52 1.25 9.16 -1.89
N LYS A 53 2.51 9.43 -2.26
CA LYS A 53 2.88 9.81 -3.62
C LYS A 53 3.39 8.61 -4.39
N ALA A 54 2.68 8.19 -5.44
CA ALA A 54 3.16 7.16 -6.35
C ALA A 54 4.38 7.67 -7.14
N THR A 55 5.42 6.85 -7.20
CA THR A 55 6.59 7.07 -8.05
C THR A 55 6.93 5.78 -8.79
N LEU A 56 7.45 5.92 -10.01
CA LEU A 56 7.90 4.81 -10.83
C LEU A 56 9.38 5.02 -11.11
N ALA A 57 10.21 4.06 -10.70
CA ALA A 57 11.60 4.03 -11.13
C ALA A 57 11.65 3.87 -12.67
N PRO A 58 12.67 4.40 -13.37
CA PRO A 58 12.75 4.29 -14.83
C PRO A 58 12.55 2.84 -15.30
N TYR A 59 11.46 2.63 -16.03
CA TYR A 59 11.09 1.33 -16.59
C TYR A 59 10.75 1.52 -18.07
N PRO A 60 11.60 1.06 -19.00
CA PRO A 60 11.38 1.28 -20.44
C PRO A 60 10.00 0.78 -20.89
N GLY A 61 9.27 1.62 -21.61
CA GLY A 61 7.94 1.29 -22.12
C GLY A 61 6.80 1.36 -21.09
N VAL A 62 7.05 1.72 -19.83
CA VAL A 62 6.01 1.92 -18.81
C VAL A 62 6.01 3.37 -18.31
N THR A 63 4.84 4.00 -18.34
CA THR A 63 4.66 5.40 -17.90
C THR A 63 3.69 5.47 -16.75
N LEU A 64 4.10 6.11 -15.65
CA LEU A 64 3.17 6.52 -14.59
C LEU A 64 2.36 7.72 -15.06
N LYS A 65 1.05 7.52 -15.26
CA LYS A 65 0.13 8.58 -15.69
C LYS A 65 -0.32 9.45 -14.52
N GLY A 66 -0.45 8.85 -13.34
CA GLY A 66 -0.77 9.55 -12.11
C GLY A 66 -1.34 8.61 -11.06
N SER A 67 -1.89 9.22 -10.01
CA SER A 67 -2.63 8.51 -8.97
C SER A 67 -3.80 9.35 -8.49
N HIS A 68 -4.89 8.71 -8.09
CA HIS A 68 -6.08 9.37 -7.56
C HIS A 68 -6.62 8.69 -6.30
N ARG A 69 -7.18 9.51 -5.40
CA ARG A 69 -7.68 9.06 -4.11
C ARG A 69 -9.08 8.48 -4.26
N ALA A 70 -9.35 7.40 -3.53
CA ALA A 70 -10.72 6.97 -3.28
C ALA A 70 -11.36 7.86 -2.20
N ALA A 71 -12.65 7.64 -1.94
CA ALA A 71 -13.31 8.23 -0.76
C ALA A 71 -12.71 7.75 0.57
N SER A 72 -12.13 6.55 0.58
CA SER A 72 -11.46 5.97 1.75
C SER A 72 -10.01 6.40 1.82
N ALA A 73 -9.54 6.75 3.03
CA ALA A 73 -8.12 7.05 3.29
C ALA A 73 -7.19 5.84 3.08
N ASN A 74 -7.77 4.63 3.00
CA ASN A 74 -7.00 3.39 2.90
C ASN A 74 -6.90 2.83 1.48
N TYR A 75 -7.28 3.62 0.46
CA TYR A 75 -7.20 3.23 -0.95
C TYR A 75 -6.56 4.33 -1.81
N LEU A 76 -5.72 3.88 -2.74
CA LEU A 76 -5.09 4.72 -3.76
C LEU A 76 -5.19 4.00 -5.10
N PHE A 77 -5.61 4.71 -6.14
CA PHE A 77 -5.55 4.19 -7.49
C PHE A 77 -4.34 4.77 -8.20
N VAL A 78 -3.60 3.92 -8.92
CA VAL A 78 -2.40 4.30 -9.67
C VAL A 78 -2.61 3.93 -11.13
N ASP A 79 -2.54 4.93 -12.01
CA ASP A 79 -2.78 4.75 -13.43
C ASP A 79 -1.44 4.66 -14.17
N LEU A 80 -1.26 3.58 -14.92
CA LEU A 80 -0.09 3.26 -15.71
C LEU A 80 -0.48 3.13 -17.18
N ASP A 81 0.46 3.46 -18.05
CA ASP A 81 0.41 3.15 -19.48
C ASP A 81 1.58 2.23 -19.82
N ILE A 82 1.26 1.02 -20.30
CA ILE A 82 2.20 -0.05 -20.62
C ILE A 82 2.26 -0.19 -22.13
N GLY A 83 3.22 0.49 -22.74
CA GLY A 83 3.42 0.50 -24.18
C GLY A 83 3.88 -0.86 -24.71
N SER A 84 3.72 -1.05 -26.02
CA SER A 84 4.12 -2.27 -26.73
C SER A 84 5.63 -2.55 -26.70
N THR A 85 6.45 -1.59 -26.27
CA THR A 85 7.91 -1.71 -26.16
C THR A 85 8.38 -2.00 -24.73
N ALA A 86 7.47 -2.23 -23.78
CA ALA A 86 7.83 -2.64 -22.42
C ALA A 86 8.54 -4.01 -22.43
N GLN A 87 9.62 -4.13 -21.64
CA GLN A 87 10.47 -5.32 -21.56
C GLN A 87 10.61 -5.82 -20.12
#